data_AF-D8S8H1-F1
#
_entry.id   AF-D8S8H1-F1
#
_cell.length_a   1.000
_cell.length_b   1.000
_cell.length_c   1.000
_cell.angle_alpha   90.00
_cell.angle_beta   90.00
_cell.angle_gamma   90.00
#
_symmetry.space_group_name_H-M   'P 1'
#
loop_
_entity.id
_entity.type
_entity.pdbx_description
1 polymer ?
#
loop_
_entity_poly.entity_id
_entity_poly.type
_entity_poly.pdbx_seq_one_letter_code
_entity_poly.pdbx_strand_id
1 'polypeptide(L)'
;MVLLEALGSIGSLQDGKFIHLRAASLGFDEQDTSLCNALLNLYTKCGSMQDAIALFHRMPTPNQISWTCTIAGYAQQGHSTEALELYQKMDLEGTKPNQVTLLGVLTACTHAGLVEDGIYYYNSMVSDHNIQPKEEHYGSLIDMLAKAGWLQEAEALIETLPFHPFAVAWTSLLGASCNHKDVDRAERVAAKAIDREPGNAGPYISLSNMYATLNRWDDVARVKKLIASLKGGGQ
;
A
#
# COMPACT_ATOMS: atom_id res chain seq x y z
N MET A 1 15.97 20.16 -3.77
CA MET A 1 15.65 18.79 -3.34
C MET A 1 14.74 18.77 -2.12
N VAL A 2 15.20 19.16 -0.92
CA VAL A 2 14.37 19.15 0.33
C VAL A 2 13.04 19.90 0.19
N LEU A 3 13.04 21.06 -0.48
CA LEU A 3 11.82 21.84 -0.72
C LEU A 3 10.79 21.09 -1.56
N LEU A 4 11.21 20.38 -2.62
CA LEU A 4 10.29 19.60 -3.48
C LEU A 4 9.67 18.43 -2.71
N GLU A 5 10.45 17.79 -1.85
CA GLU A 5 9.97 16.70 -0.99
C GLU A 5 8.92 17.19 0.02
N ALA A 6 9.14 18.35 0.63
CA ALA A 6 8.17 19.00 1.51
C ALA A 6 6.88 19.34 0.77
N LEU A 7 6.98 19.95 -0.43
CA LEU A 7 5.83 20.33 -1.25
C LEU A 7 4.99 19.12 -1.70
N GLY A 8 5.65 18.03 -2.10
CA GLY A 8 4.96 16.79 -2.41
C GLY A 8 4.22 16.21 -1.20
N SER A 9 4.79 16.34 0.01
CA SER A 9 4.17 15.83 1.23
C SER A 9 2.97 16.65 1.70
N ILE A 10 2.94 17.97 1.41
CA ILE A 10 1.79 18.84 1.70
C ILE A 10 0.82 18.97 0.51
N GLY A 11 1.07 18.26 -0.60
CA GLY A 11 0.22 18.28 -1.79
C GLY A 11 0.19 19.62 -2.55
N SER A 12 1.21 20.49 -2.38
CA SER A 12 1.23 21.80 -3.05
C SER A 12 1.74 21.70 -4.50
N LEU A 13 0.83 21.29 -5.39
CA LEU A 13 1.13 21.11 -6.80
C LEU A 13 1.51 22.43 -7.51
N GLN A 14 0.84 23.54 -7.18
CA GLN A 14 1.07 24.82 -7.85
C GLN A 14 2.48 25.37 -7.57
N ASP A 15 2.92 25.31 -6.31
CA ASP A 15 4.27 25.71 -5.93
C ASP A 15 5.32 24.78 -6.57
N GLY A 16 5.02 23.47 -6.62
CA GLY A 16 5.87 22.50 -7.31
C GLY A 16 6.04 22.80 -8.80
N LYS A 17 4.95 23.14 -9.50
CA LYS A 17 4.99 23.56 -10.91
C LYS A 17 5.77 24.85 -11.10
N PHE A 18 5.61 25.83 -10.19
CA PHE A 18 6.39 27.06 -10.22
C PHE A 18 7.89 26.78 -10.08
N ILE A 19 8.29 25.91 -9.16
CA ILE A 19 9.70 25.53 -8.99
C ILE A 19 10.22 24.79 -10.23
N HIS A 20 9.43 23.88 -10.81
CA HIS A 20 9.82 23.18 -12.04
C HIS A 20 10.08 24.18 -13.19
N LEU A 21 9.14 25.10 -13.43
CA LEU A 21 9.32 26.15 -14.45
C LEU A 21 10.53 27.04 -14.16
N ARG A 22 10.77 27.38 -12.89
CA ARG A 22 11.93 28.16 -12.47
C ARG A 22 13.24 27.40 -12.71
N ALA A 23 13.29 26.10 -12.40
CA ALA A 23 14.45 25.26 -12.65
C ALA A 23 14.79 25.22 -14.15
N ALA A 24 13.77 25.01 -15.00
CA ALA A 24 13.92 25.05 -16.45
C ALA A 24 14.48 26.40 -16.94
N SER A 25 13.99 27.52 -16.39
CA SER A 25 14.49 28.86 -16.75
C SER A 25 15.94 29.12 -16.33
N LEU A 26 16.45 28.36 -15.36
CA LEU A 26 17.84 28.46 -14.87
C LEU A 26 18.79 27.49 -15.60
N GLY A 27 18.29 26.78 -16.62
CA GLY A 27 19.07 25.83 -17.41
C GLY A 27 19.20 24.44 -16.76
N PHE A 28 18.45 24.16 -15.69
CA PHE A 28 18.27 22.78 -15.24
C PHE A 28 17.20 22.13 -16.10
N ASP A 29 17.60 21.15 -16.88
CA ASP A 29 16.74 20.44 -17.82
C ASP A 29 16.59 18.97 -17.43
N GLU A 30 15.98 18.18 -18.32
CA GLU A 30 15.71 16.77 -18.09
C GLU A 30 16.98 15.90 -18.04
N GLN A 31 18.17 16.47 -18.23
CA GLN A 31 19.45 15.78 -18.03
C GLN A 31 19.77 15.59 -16.53
N ASP A 32 19.29 16.48 -15.66
CA ASP A 32 19.49 16.34 -14.21
C ASP A 32 18.51 15.29 -13.66
N THR A 33 18.96 14.04 -13.66
CA THR A 33 18.19 12.89 -13.16
C THR A 33 17.80 13.07 -11.68
N SER A 34 18.62 13.74 -10.88
CA SER A 34 18.32 13.94 -9.45
C SER A 34 17.15 14.91 -9.29
N LEU A 35 17.20 16.05 -9.99
CA LEU A 35 16.09 17.00 -10.02
C LEU A 35 14.82 16.35 -10.55
N CYS A 36 14.93 15.60 -11.66
CA CYS A 36 13.80 14.90 -12.26
C CYS A 36 13.17 13.92 -11.28
N ASN A 37 13.96 13.15 -10.52
CA ASN A 37 13.44 12.23 -9.50
C ASN A 37 12.68 12.95 -8.38
N ALA A 38 13.16 14.12 -7.92
CA ALA A 38 12.41 14.91 -6.94
C ALA A 38 11.10 15.48 -7.51
N LEU A 39 11.10 15.91 -8.76
CA LEU A 39 9.90 16.39 -9.44
C LEU A 39 8.91 15.25 -9.69
N LEU A 40 9.37 14.07 -10.09
CA LEU A 40 8.54 12.86 -10.22
C LEU A 40 7.86 12.51 -8.89
N ASN A 41 8.62 12.49 -7.80
CA ASN A 41 8.07 12.23 -6.46
C ASN A 41 7.06 13.31 -6.05
N LEU A 42 7.32 14.59 -6.36
CA LEU A 42 6.35 15.66 -6.12
C LEU A 42 5.07 15.45 -6.93
N TYR A 43 5.17 15.20 -8.24
CA TYR A 43 4.01 15.08 -9.10
C TYR A 43 3.16 13.86 -8.76
N THR A 44 3.79 12.72 -8.51
CA THR A 44 3.10 11.49 -8.10
C THR A 44 2.37 11.66 -6.77
N LYS A 45 3.00 12.25 -5.74
CA LYS A 45 2.35 12.53 -4.45
C LYS A 45 1.23 13.56 -4.53
N CYS A 46 1.35 14.54 -5.42
CA CYS A 46 0.30 15.52 -5.68
C CYS A 46 -0.83 15.01 -6.59
N GLY A 47 -0.81 13.74 -7.00
CA GLY A 47 -1.82 13.15 -7.88
C GLY A 47 -1.74 13.65 -9.34
N SER A 48 -0.68 14.37 -9.72
CA SER A 48 -0.52 14.89 -11.09
C SER A 48 0.24 13.89 -11.97
N MET A 49 -0.38 12.73 -12.22
CA MET A 49 0.29 11.66 -12.95
C MET A 49 0.65 12.06 -14.38
N GLN A 50 -0.18 12.87 -15.04
CA GLN A 50 0.11 13.37 -16.39
C GLN A 50 1.45 14.11 -16.46
N ASP A 51 1.73 14.99 -15.48
CA ASP A 51 2.99 15.73 -15.42
C ASP A 51 4.18 14.81 -15.09
N ALA A 52 3.96 13.84 -14.19
CA ALA A 52 4.99 12.84 -13.85
C ALA A 52 5.40 12.02 -15.08
N ILE A 53 4.43 11.51 -15.83
CA ILE A 53 4.68 10.70 -17.04
C ILE A 53 5.36 11.53 -18.12
N ALA A 54 4.89 12.76 -18.35
CA ALA A 54 5.49 13.67 -19.32
C ALA A 54 6.95 13.96 -18.99
N LEU A 55 7.28 14.16 -17.71
CA LEU A 55 8.66 14.32 -17.26
C LEU A 55 9.46 13.03 -17.46
N PHE A 56 8.93 11.88 -17.01
CA PHE A 56 9.60 10.58 -17.12
C PHE A 56 9.99 10.25 -18.57
N HIS A 57 9.11 10.50 -19.54
CA HIS A 57 9.39 10.26 -20.96
C HIS A 57 10.39 11.23 -21.58
N ARG A 58 10.59 12.40 -20.98
CA ARG A 58 11.59 13.39 -21.43
C ARG A 58 12.97 13.13 -20.83
N MET A 59 13.08 12.29 -19.81
CA MET A 59 14.36 11.90 -19.23
C MET A 59 15.14 11.03 -20.23
N PRO A 60 16.39 11.39 -20.55
CA PRO A 60 17.21 10.63 -21.50
C PRO A 60 17.70 9.31 -20.92
N THR A 61 17.96 9.27 -19.61
CA THR A 61 18.45 8.08 -18.90
C THR A 61 17.72 7.91 -17.55
N PRO A 62 16.47 7.43 -17.54
CA PRO A 62 15.76 7.13 -16.29
C PRO A 62 16.51 6.08 -15.49
N ASN A 63 16.74 6.34 -14.20
CA ASN A 63 17.43 5.39 -13.32
C ASN A 63 16.42 4.62 -12.45
N GLN A 64 16.90 3.67 -11.63
CA GLN A 64 16.05 2.85 -10.76
C GLN A 64 15.06 3.69 -9.93
N ILE A 65 15.45 4.87 -9.46
CA ILE A 65 14.57 5.76 -8.68
C ILE A 65 13.46 6.34 -9.57
N SER A 66 13.78 6.78 -10.79
CA SER A 66 12.80 7.30 -11.75
C SER A 66 11.71 6.28 -12.04
N TRP A 67 12.11 5.04 -12.34
CA TRP A 67 11.17 3.92 -12.57
C TRP A 67 10.32 3.62 -11.35
N THR A 68 10.97 3.50 -10.18
CA THR A 68 10.30 3.18 -8.92
C THR A 68 9.25 4.22 -8.54
N CYS A 69 9.58 5.51 -8.65
CA CYS A 69 8.64 6.60 -8.35
C CYS A 69 7.42 6.56 -9.28
N THR A 70 7.62 6.37 -10.58
CA THR A 70 6.51 6.34 -11.54
C THR A 70 5.64 5.09 -11.38
N ILE A 71 6.23 3.90 -11.16
CA ILE A 71 5.49 2.66 -10.90
C ILE A 71 4.64 2.80 -9.63
N ALA A 72 5.24 3.27 -8.53
CA ALA A 72 4.53 3.49 -7.27
C ALA A 72 3.41 4.54 -7.42
N GLY A 73 3.67 5.62 -8.18
CA GLY A 73 2.69 6.65 -8.46
C GLY A 73 1.45 6.12 -9.20
N TYR A 74 1.65 5.32 -10.24
CA TYR A 74 0.55 4.65 -10.94
C TYR A 74 -0.24 3.72 -10.01
N ALA A 75 0.46 2.86 -9.26
CA ALA A 75 -0.16 1.92 -8.34
C ALA A 75 -1.03 2.61 -7.29
N GLN A 76 -0.54 3.69 -6.67
CA GLN A 76 -1.25 4.47 -5.66
C GLN A 76 -2.51 5.16 -6.21
N GLN A 77 -2.52 5.52 -7.49
CA GLN A 77 -3.66 6.15 -8.16
C GLN A 77 -4.62 5.12 -8.80
N GLY A 78 -4.40 3.83 -8.56
CA GLY A 78 -5.24 2.75 -9.08
C GLY A 78 -5.06 2.49 -10.57
N HIS A 79 -4.00 3.01 -11.19
CA HIS A 79 -3.64 2.78 -12.59
C HIS A 79 -2.77 1.51 -12.68
N SER A 80 -3.36 0.39 -12.27
CA SER A 80 -2.62 -0.86 -12.05
C SER A 80 -2.01 -1.42 -13.32
N THR A 81 -2.72 -1.34 -14.46
CA THR A 81 -2.24 -1.85 -15.75
C THR A 81 -0.97 -1.11 -16.16
N GLU A 82 -0.98 0.22 -16.09
CA GLU A 82 0.14 1.07 -16.44
C GLU A 82 1.34 0.86 -15.51
N ALA A 83 1.08 0.60 -14.21
CA ALA A 83 2.14 0.26 -13.26
C ALA A 83 2.85 -1.06 -13.65
N LEU A 84 2.08 -2.08 -14.03
CA LEU A 84 2.61 -3.40 -14.40
C LEU A 84 3.33 -3.37 -15.76
N GLU A 85 2.77 -2.68 -16.76
CA GLU A 85 3.42 -2.47 -18.05
C GLU A 85 4.76 -1.72 -17.88
N LEU A 86 4.79 -0.71 -17.01
CA LEU A 86 6.01 0.05 -16.75
C LEU A 86 7.07 -0.79 -16.01
N TYR A 87 6.66 -1.65 -15.08
CA TYR A 87 7.55 -2.61 -14.44
C TYR A 87 8.12 -3.63 -15.43
N GLN A 88 7.28 -4.20 -16.31
CA GLN A 88 7.76 -5.12 -17.36
C GLN A 88 8.76 -4.43 -18.28
N LYS A 89 8.51 -3.18 -18.66
CA LYS A 89 9.46 -2.37 -19.44
C LYS A 89 10.77 -2.13 -18.70
N MET A 90 10.72 -1.80 -17.40
CA MET A 90 11.90 -1.63 -16.55
C MET A 90 12.80 -2.87 -16.55
N ASP A 91 12.18 -4.05 -16.43
CA ASP A 91 12.87 -5.34 -16.43
C ASP A 91 13.48 -5.68 -17.81
N LEU A 92 12.71 -5.45 -18.89
CA LEU A 92 13.20 -5.62 -20.27
C LEU A 92 14.37 -4.69 -20.62
N GLU A 93 14.40 -3.48 -20.06
CA GLU A 93 15.52 -2.54 -20.21
C GLU A 93 16.70 -2.87 -19.29
N GLY A 94 16.62 -3.95 -18.50
CA GLY A 94 17.68 -4.43 -17.63
C GLY A 94 17.90 -3.59 -16.37
N THR A 95 16.97 -2.69 -16.05
CA THR A 95 17.04 -1.90 -14.80
C THR A 95 16.50 -2.75 -13.66
N LYS A 96 17.37 -3.13 -12.72
CA LYS A 96 16.96 -3.98 -11.61
C LYS A 96 15.93 -3.30 -10.70
N PRO A 97 14.83 -3.97 -10.32
CA PRO A 97 13.91 -3.45 -9.32
C PRO A 97 14.57 -3.40 -7.94
N ASN A 98 13.99 -2.61 -7.03
CA ASN A 98 14.30 -2.64 -5.60
C ASN A 98 13.05 -2.97 -4.78
N GLN A 99 13.19 -2.95 -3.44
CA GLN A 99 12.08 -3.21 -2.51
C GLN A 99 10.86 -2.33 -2.78
N VAL A 100 11.07 -1.03 -3.01
CA VAL A 100 9.97 -0.09 -3.23
C VAL A 100 9.33 -0.32 -4.60
N THR A 101 10.10 -0.72 -5.62
CA THR A 101 9.55 -1.09 -6.94
C THR A 101 8.55 -2.24 -6.81
N LEU A 102 8.95 -3.34 -6.15
CA LEU A 102 8.11 -4.53 -6.04
C LEU A 102 6.94 -4.32 -5.08
N LEU A 103 7.07 -3.47 -4.06
CA LEU A 103 5.92 -3.02 -3.27
C LEU A 103 4.88 -2.28 -4.14
N GLY A 104 5.34 -1.42 -5.06
CA GLY A 104 4.46 -0.75 -6.03
C GLY A 104 3.73 -1.75 -6.93
N VAL A 105 4.44 -2.76 -7.44
CA VAL A 105 3.87 -3.85 -8.25
C VAL A 105 2.83 -4.66 -7.46
N LEU A 106 3.13 -5.04 -6.21
CA LEU A 106 2.18 -5.73 -5.35
C LEU A 106 0.94 -4.87 -5.07
N THR A 107 1.12 -3.58 -4.80
CA THR A 107 0.01 -2.63 -4.61
C THR A 107 -0.88 -2.55 -5.85
N ALA A 108 -0.29 -2.51 -7.05
CA ALA A 108 -1.03 -2.54 -8.30
C ALA A 108 -1.86 -3.84 -8.45
N CYS A 109 -1.26 -4.99 -8.11
CA CYS A 109 -1.97 -6.28 -8.11
C CYS A 109 -3.13 -6.30 -7.11
N THR A 110 -2.91 -5.79 -5.90
CA THR A 110 -3.94 -5.66 -4.85
C THR A 110 -5.11 -4.80 -5.32
N HIS A 111 -4.85 -3.66 -5.98
CA HIS A 111 -5.90 -2.78 -6.49
C HIS A 111 -6.66 -3.39 -7.68
N ALA A 112 -5.98 -4.15 -8.53
CA ALA A 112 -6.60 -4.81 -9.68
C ALA A 112 -7.24 -6.16 -9.37
N GLY A 113 -7.03 -6.71 -8.16
CA GLY A 113 -7.48 -8.05 -7.79
C GLY A 113 -6.71 -9.18 -8.50
N LEU A 114 -5.50 -8.91 -8.98
CA LEU A 114 -4.66 -9.88 -9.70
C LEU A 114 -3.87 -10.75 -8.71
N VAL A 115 -4.57 -11.68 -8.05
CA VAL A 115 -4.00 -12.51 -6.98
C VAL A 115 -2.84 -13.37 -7.47
N GLU A 116 -3.00 -14.03 -8.62
CA GLU A 116 -1.97 -14.92 -9.18
C GLU A 116 -0.69 -14.15 -9.54
N ASP A 117 -0.84 -12.99 -10.20
CA ASP A 117 0.29 -12.11 -10.54
C ASP A 117 0.97 -11.56 -9.29
N GLY A 118 0.21 -11.16 -8.28
CA GLY A 118 0.77 -10.66 -7.03
C GLY A 118 1.55 -11.73 -6.27
N ILE A 119 1.09 -12.98 -6.26
CA ILE A 119 1.85 -14.12 -5.70
C ILE A 119 3.11 -14.38 -6.53
N TYR A 120 3.01 -14.34 -7.86
CA TYR A 120 4.15 -14.50 -8.76
C TYR A 120 5.24 -13.44 -8.48
N TYR A 121 4.88 -12.16 -8.45
CA TYR A 121 5.82 -11.07 -8.20
C TYR A 121 6.37 -11.06 -6.77
N TYR A 122 5.59 -11.51 -5.80
CA TYR A 122 6.10 -11.71 -4.44
C TYR A 122 7.20 -12.77 -4.40
N ASN A 123 7.00 -13.91 -5.08
CA ASN A 123 8.00 -14.97 -5.14
C ASN A 123 9.24 -14.55 -5.93
N SER A 124 9.07 -13.79 -7.03
CA SER A 124 10.18 -13.28 -7.86
C SER A 124 11.11 -12.35 -7.08
N MET A 125 10.62 -11.70 -6.01
CA MET A 125 11.46 -10.89 -5.10
C MET A 125 12.70 -11.68 -4.69
N VAL A 126 12.53 -12.91 -4.20
CA VAL A 126 13.63 -13.73 -3.69
C VAL A 126 14.31 -14.50 -4.82
N SER A 127 13.53 -15.14 -5.70
CA SER A 127 14.10 -16.05 -6.70
C SER A 127 14.88 -15.33 -7.81
N ASP A 128 14.39 -14.20 -8.27
CA ASP A 128 14.88 -13.55 -9.49
C ASP A 128 15.67 -12.28 -9.16
N HIS A 129 15.29 -11.59 -8.10
CA HIS A 129 15.87 -10.29 -7.74
C HIS A 129 16.73 -10.31 -6.46
N ASN A 130 16.73 -11.41 -5.70
CA ASN A 130 17.45 -11.55 -4.42
C ASN A 130 17.11 -10.41 -3.41
N ILE A 131 15.83 -10.03 -3.38
CA ILE A 131 15.26 -9.02 -2.51
C ILE A 131 14.51 -9.73 -1.38
N GLN A 132 14.90 -9.45 -0.13
CA GLN A 132 14.19 -9.96 1.03
C GLN A 132 12.88 -9.19 1.27
N PRO A 133 11.72 -9.87 1.34
CA PRO A 133 10.45 -9.24 1.65
C PRO A 133 10.44 -8.63 3.05
N LYS A 134 9.90 -7.42 3.15
CA LYS A 134 9.65 -6.68 4.41
C LYS A 134 8.17 -6.67 4.76
N GLU A 135 7.86 -6.21 5.97
CA GLU A 135 6.51 -6.04 6.51
C GLU A 135 5.49 -5.51 5.48
N GLU A 136 5.82 -4.45 4.77
CA GLU A 136 4.97 -3.81 3.75
C GLU A 136 4.58 -4.75 2.59
N HIS A 137 5.47 -5.67 2.19
CA HIS A 137 5.20 -6.63 1.13
C HIS A 137 4.25 -7.73 1.60
N TYR A 138 4.46 -8.23 2.82
CA TYR A 138 3.53 -9.17 3.45
C TYR A 138 2.16 -8.53 3.65
N GLY A 139 2.12 -7.25 4.07
CA GLY A 139 0.88 -6.50 4.22
C GLY A 139 0.10 -6.40 2.91
N SER A 140 0.78 -6.08 1.82
CA SER A 140 0.16 -6.02 0.49
C SER A 140 -0.39 -7.38 0.03
N LEU A 141 0.36 -8.46 0.27
CA LEU A 141 -0.07 -9.83 -0.06
C LEU A 141 -1.27 -10.29 0.78
N ILE A 142 -1.24 -10.04 2.09
CA ILE A 142 -2.35 -10.34 3.01
C ILE A 142 -3.60 -9.56 2.60
N ASP A 143 -3.47 -8.27 2.33
CA ASP A 143 -4.60 -7.41 1.91
C ASP A 143 -5.21 -7.89 0.59
N MET A 144 -4.38 -8.31 -0.37
CA MET A 144 -4.82 -8.87 -1.64
C MET A 144 -5.59 -10.18 -1.46
N LEU A 145 -5.03 -11.14 -0.71
CA LEU A 145 -5.69 -12.43 -0.41
C LEU A 145 -7.01 -12.22 0.33
N ALA A 146 -7.00 -11.32 1.31
CA ALA A 146 -8.19 -10.98 2.10
C ALA A 146 -9.29 -10.39 1.21
N LYS A 147 -8.98 -9.41 0.35
CA LYS A 147 -9.94 -8.80 -0.59
C LYS A 147 -10.48 -9.78 -1.63
N ALA A 148 -9.68 -10.78 -2.02
CA ALA A 148 -10.11 -11.84 -2.94
C ALA A 148 -10.95 -12.94 -2.26
N GLY A 149 -11.14 -12.88 -0.94
CA GLY A 149 -11.85 -13.89 -0.17
C GLY A 149 -11.04 -15.15 0.13
N TRP A 150 -9.73 -15.16 -0.15
CA TRP A 150 -8.81 -16.26 0.17
C TRP A 150 -8.39 -16.14 1.64
N LEU A 151 -9.38 -16.18 2.51
CA LEU A 151 -9.23 -15.83 3.93
C LEU A 151 -8.37 -16.87 4.67
N GLN A 152 -8.39 -18.12 4.22
CA GLN A 152 -7.60 -19.19 4.83
C GLN A 152 -6.11 -19.03 4.54
N GLU A 153 -5.80 -18.70 3.30
CA GLU A 153 -4.45 -18.41 2.82
C GLU A 153 -3.91 -17.15 3.49
N ALA A 154 -4.74 -16.11 3.60
CA ALA A 154 -4.39 -14.88 4.32
C ALA A 154 -4.09 -15.16 5.81
N GLU A 155 -4.93 -15.94 6.50
CA GLU A 155 -4.70 -16.30 7.90
C GLU A 155 -3.43 -17.15 8.08
N ALA A 156 -3.23 -18.16 7.22
CA ALA A 156 -2.05 -19.00 7.25
C ALA A 156 -0.77 -18.17 7.03
N LEU A 157 -0.79 -17.21 6.10
CA LEU A 157 0.34 -16.33 5.86
C LEU A 157 0.69 -15.51 7.11
N ILE A 158 -0.32 -14.93 7.79
CA ILE A 158 -0.11 -14.19 9.05
C ILE A 158 0.54 -15.06 10.13
N GLU A 159 0.13 -16.33 10.22
CA GLU A 159 0.67 -17.27 11.22
C GLU A 159 2.12 -17.70 10.92
N THR A 160 2.53 -17.65 9.65
CA THR A 160 3.89 -18.00 9.20
C THR A 160 4.85 -16.81 9.05
N LEU A 161 4.44 -15.60 9.47
CA LEU A 161 5.28 -14.41 9.34
C LEU A 161 6.64 -14.61 10.06
N PRO A 162 7.76 -14.18 9.45
CA PRO A 162 9.09 -14.28 10.07
C PRO A 162 9.34 -13.24 11.17
N PHE A 163 8.33 -12.43 11.50
CA PHE A 163 8.34 -11.39 12.51
C PHE A 163 6.95 -11.29 13.16
N HIS A 164 6.83 -10.48 14.21
CA HIS A 164 5.55 -10.31 14.90
C HIS A 164 4.47 -9.74 13.95
N PRO A 165 3.28 -10.38 13.88
CA PRO A 165 2.18 -9.84 13.09
C PRO A 165 1.83 -8.41 13.51
N PHE A 166 1.83 -7.51 12.54
CA PHE A 166 1.51 -6.09 12.71
C PHE A 166 0.00 -5.86 12.66
N ALA A 167 -0.47 -4.75 13.25
CA ALA A 167 -1.90 -4.45 13.38
C ALA A 167 -2.64 -4.48 12.04
N VAL A 168 -2.02 -3.94 10.97
CA VAL A 168 -2.64 -3.86 9.64
C VAL A 168 -3.02 -5.24 9.11
N ALA A 169 -2.18 -6.27 9.28
CA ALA A 169 -2.45 -7.63 8.82
C ALA A 169 -3.76 -8.20 9.40
N TRP A 170 -3.95 -8.07 10.71
CA TRP A 170 -5.18 -8.52 11.36
C TRP A 170 -6.39 -7.65 11.00
N THR A 171 -6.22 -6.34 10.82
CA THR A 171 -7.32 -5.47 10.41
C THR A 171 -7.79 -5.77 8.98
N SER A 172 -6.88 -6.04 8.03
CA SER A 172 -7.24 -6.43 6.66
C SER A 172 -8.01 -7.75 6.66
N LEU A 173 -7.52 -8.77 7.38
CA LEU A 173 -8.20 -10.06 7.48
C LEU A 173 -9.56 -9.94 8.19
N LEU A 174 -9.66 -9.13 9.25
CA LEU A 174 -10.92 -8.90 9.96
C LEU A 174 -11.94 -8.20 9.07
N GLY A 175 -11.54 -7.11 8.40
CA GLY A 175 -12.39 -6.37 7.49
C GLY A 175 -12.92 -7.24 6.36
N ALA A 176 -12.05 -8.05 5.75
CA ALA A 176 -12.45 -9.02 4.74
C ALA A 176 -13.40 -10.09 5.30
N SER A 177 -13.10 -10.67 6.47
CA SER A 177 -13.98 -11.66 7.10
C SER A 177 -15.39 -11.10 7.34
N CYS A 178 -15.49 -9.85 7.81
CA CYS A 178 -16.75 -9.14 7.96
C CYS A 178 -17.47 -8.95 6.62
N ASN A 179 -16.76 -8.52 5.57
CA ASN A 179 -17.33 -8.29 4.24
C ASN A 179 -17.83 -9.58 3.58
N HIS A 180 -17.11 -10.68 3.78
CA HIS A 180 -17.46 -12.01 3.29
C HIS A 180 -18.44 -12.76 4.22
N LYS A 181 -18.85 -12.14 5.33
CA LYS A 181 -19.76 -12.71 6.35
C LYS A 181 -19.25 -14.01 6.98
N ASP A 182 -17.93 -14.20 7.02
CA ASP A 182 -17.28 -15.29 7.75
C ASP A 182 -17.17 -14.90 9.24
N VAL A 183 -18.30 -15.08 9.94
CA VAL A 183 -18.47 -14.67 11.35
C VAL A 183 -17.47 -15.37 12.26
N ASP A 184 -17.30 -16.68 12.09
CA ASP A 184 -16.44 -17.47 12.96
C ASP A 184 -14.98 -17.00 12.84
N ARG A 185 -14.52 -16.72 11.62
CA ARG A 185 -13.17 -16.17 11.42
C ARG A 185 -13.06 -14.76 11.96
N ALA A 186 -14.04 -13.90 11.70
CA ALA A 186 -14.03 -12.52 12.20
C ALA A 186 -13.93 -12.50 13.74
N GLU A 187 -14.69 -13.33 14.44
CA GLU A 187 -14.63 -13.45 15.91
C GLU A 187 -13.25 -13.93 16.39
N ARG A 188 -12.68 -14.98 15.78
CA ARG A 188 -11.33 -15.49 16.12
C ARG A 188 -10.22 -14.47 15.87
N VAL A 189 -10.24 -13.84 14.70
CA VAL A 189 -9.25 -12.83 14.30
C VAL A 189 -9.33 -11.60 15.20
N ALA A 190 -10.53 -11.14 15.50
CA ALA A 190 -10.73 -10.02 16.41
C ALA A 190 -10.22 -10.35 17.82
N ALA A 191 -10.46 -11.56 18.34
CA ALA A 191 -9.91 -11.99 19.62
C ALA A 191 -8.37 -11.96 19.61
N LYS A 192 -7.73 -12.54 18.59
CA LYS A 192 -6.26 -12.50 18.40
C LYS A 192 -5.71 -11.06 18.30
N ALA A 193 -6.46 -10.11 17.74
CA ALA A 193 -6.07 -8.71 17.64
C ALA A 193 -6.23 -7.97 18.99
N ILE A 194 -7.36 -8.20 19.66
CA ILE A 194 -7.70 -7.60 20.97
C ILE A 194 -6.72 -8.06 22.06
N ASP A 195 -6.38 -9.35 22.11
CA ASP A 195 -5.45 -9.88 23.11
C ASP A 195 -4.06 -9.22 23.01
N ARG A 196 -3.67 -8.77 21.82
CA ARG A 196 -2.38 -8.09 21.58
C ARG A 196 -2.45 -6.61 21.87
N GLU A 197 -3.50 -5.93 21.42
CA GLU A 197 -3.70 -4.50 21.61
C GLU A 197 -5.10 -4.19 22.15
N PRO A 198 -5.36 -4.39 23.45
CA PRO A 198 -6.69 -4.19 24.02
C PRO A 198 -7.23 -2.76 23.86
N GLY A 199 -6.33 -1.77 23.77
CA GLY A 199 -6.69 -0.37 23.56
C GLY A 199 -7.09 -0.01 22.12
N ASN A 200 -6.90 -0.92 21.16
CA ASN A 200 -7.24 -0.67 19.77
C ASN A 200 -8.75 -0.84 19.55
N ALA A 201 -9.45 0.26 19.25
CA ALA A 201 -10.89 0.23 19.02
C ALA A 201 -11.30 -0.44 17.69
N GLY A 202 -10.37 -0.60 16.73
CA GLY A 202 -10.64 -1.07 15.36
C GLY A 202 -11.33 -2.44 15.30
N PRO A 203 -10.80 -3.47 15.98
CA PRO A 203 -11.42 -4.80 15.99
C PRO A 203 -12.84 -4.81 16.56
N TYR A 204 -13.09 -4.07 17.65
CA TYR A 204 -14.41 -3.95 18.24
C TYR A 204 -15.41 -3.26 17.31
N ILE A 205 -15.01 -2.17 16.67
CA ILE A 205 -15.88 -1.45 15.71
C ILE A 205 -16.24 -2.37 14.54
N SER A 206 -15.27 -3.13 14.01
CA SER A 206 -15.47 -4.04 12.88
C SER A 206 -16.47 -5.16 13.23
N LEU A 207 -16.32 -5.79 14.42
CA LEU A 207 -17.28 -6.78 14.91
C LEU A 207 -18.68 -6.18 15.12
N SER A 208 -18.77 -5.00 15.76
CA SER A 208 -20.05 -4.33 15.99
C SER A 208 -20.78 -4.03 14.67
N ASN A 209 -20.07 -3.59 13.65
CA ASN A 209 -20.66 -3.33 12.34
C ASN A 209 -21.13 -4.62 11.67
N MET A 210 -20.33 -5.70 11.73
CA MET A 210 -20.73 -7.02 11.21
C MET A 210 -21.98 -7.57 11.91
N TYR A 211 -22.05 -7.49 13.24
CA TYR A 211 -23.25 -7.94 13.95
C TYR A 211 -24.49 -7.12 13.59
N ALA A 212 -24.34 -5.80 13.40
CA ALA A 212 -25.43 -4.94 12.97
C ALA A 212 -25.96 -5.34 11.58
N THR A 213 -25.09 -5.65 10.61
CA THR A 213 -25.52 -6.10 9.26
C THR A 213 -26.20 -7.47 9.28
N LEU A 214 -25.89 -8.30 10.28
CA LEU A 214 -26.53 -9.60 10.53
C LEU A 214 -27.76 -9.51 11.45
N ASN A 215 -28.19 -8.31 11.84
CA ASN A 215 -29.29 -8.06 12.79
C ASN A 215 -29.09 -8.70 14.19
N ARG A 216 -27.84 -8.95 14.59
CA ARG A 216 -27.43 -9.52 15.88
C ARG A 216 -27.26 -8.42 16.94
N TRP A 217 -28.35 -7.76 17.31
CA TRP A 217 -28.32 -6.56 18.17
C TRP A 217 -27.83 -6.82 19.61
N ASP A 218 -28.02 -8.03 20.13
CA ASP A 218 -27.49 -8.40 21.45
C ASP A 218 -25.95 -8.43 21.45
N ASP A 219 -25.34 -8.94 20.38
CA ASP A 219 -23.90 -8.95 20.20
C ASP A 219 -23.34 -7.53 20.06
N VAL A 220 -24.04 -6.66 19.32
CA VAL A 220 -23.70 -5.22 19.21
C VAL A 220 -23.67 -4.56 20.59
N ALA A 221 -24.67 -4.82 21.44
CA ALA A 221 -24.73 -4.27 22.78
C ALA A 221 -23.54 -4.74 23.66
N ARG A 222 -23.17 -6.03 23.55
CA ARG A 222 -22.01 -6.58 24.27
C ARG A 222 -20.70 -5.92 23.85
N VAL A 223 -20.45 -5.79 22.54
CA VAL A 223 -19.24 -5.15 22.02
C VAL A 223 -19.15 -3.67 22.41
N LYS A 224 -20.27 -2.92 22.35
CA LYS A 224 -20.30 -1.51 22.80
C LYS A 224 -19.96 -1.35 24.29
N LYS A 225 -20.40 -2.28 25.13
CA LYS A 225 -20.06 -2.28 26.56
C LYS A 225 -18.55 -2.46 26.79
N LEU A 226 -17.91 -3.35 26.02
CA LEU A 226 -16.46 -3.56 26.07
C LEU A 226 -15.69 -2.30 25.63
N ILE A 227 -16.12 -1.63 24.55
CA ILE A 227 -15.53 -0.36 24.11
C ILE A 227 -15.67 0.73 25.19
N ALA A 228 -16.82 0.82 25.86
CA ALA A 228 -17.06 1.80 26.92
C ALA A 228 -16.14 1.56 28.13
N SER A 229 -15.90 0.31 28.52
CA SER A 229 -14.96 -0.01 29.61
C SER A 229 -13.51 0.36 29.29
N LEU A 230 -13.08 0.27 28.02
CA LEU A 230 -11.74 0.69 27.61
C LEU A 230 -11.53 2.19 27.75
N LYS A 231 -12.56 3.00 27.44
CA LYS A 231 -12.50 4.47 27.56
C LYS A 231 -12.55 4.96 29.02
N GLY A 232 -13.11 4.16 29.93
CA GLY A 232 -13.26 4.51 31.34
C GLY A 232 -12.05 4.20 32.23
N GLY A 233 -11.07 3.42 31.74
CA GLY A 233 -9.91 2.96 32.53
C GLY A 233 -8.63 3.80 32.36
N GLY A 234 -8.68 4.92 31.65
CA GLY A 234 -7.53 5.80 31.37
C GLY A 234 -7.52 7.11 32.17
N GLN A 235 -7.94 7.08 33.44
CA GLN A 235 -7.79 8.20 34.40
C GLN A 235 -6.66 7.93 35.39
#